data_AF-A0A0G9KQF2-F1
#
_entry.id   AF-A0A0G9KQF2-F1
#
_cell.length_a   1.000
_cell.length_b   1.000
_cell.length_c   1.000
_cell.angle_alpha   90.00
_cell.angle_beta   90.00
_cell.angle_gamma   90.00
#
_symmetry.space_group_name_H-M   'P 1'
#
loop_
_entity.id
_entity.type
_entity.pdbx_description
1 polymer ?
#
loop_
_entity_poly.entity_id
_entity_poly.type
_entity_poly.pdbx_seq_one_letter_code
_entity_poly.pdbx_strand_id
1 'polypeptide(L)'
;MKLKTILFILLFISNVFASAIDIQNLTSEQLETLKKIKEKGEEHDLSYSLMAIAIKESKLGQFMVNEKTKDFGLYQANIKTVISRHNITDTAWNRDVLASKLISDFQFATKNAIAELTYWQKIHKNDWTKVWGSYNAGFKYNSREAKEYSQEIAAIIRELKKIDV
;
A
#
# COMPACT_ATOMS: atom_id res chain seq x y z
N MET A 1 -21.69 16.15 -44.51
CA MET A 1 -21.02 17.02 -43.49
C MET A 1 -22.02 17.20 -42.36
N LYS A 2 -21.82 16.90 -41.07
CA LYS A 2 -20.61 16.82 -40.23
C LYS A 2 -20.82 15.89 -39.01
N LEU A 3 -21.13 14.60 -39.20
CA LEU A 3 -21.11 13.63 -38.08
C LEU A 3 -19.72 13.00 -37.87
N LYS A 4 -18.86 13.07 -38.89
CA LYS A 4 -17.47 12.56 -38.85
C LYS A 4 -16.53 13.41 -37.98
N THR A 5 -16.95 14.58 -37.51
CA THR A 5 -16.09 15.49 -36.73
C THR A 5 -16.18 15.26 -35.22
N ILE A 6 -17.20 14.53 -34.72
CA ILE A 6 -17.36 14.27 -33.28
C ILE A 6 -16.48 13.10 -32.80
N LEU A 7 -16.10 12.18 -33.70
CA LEU A 7 -15.31 11.00 -33.34
C LEU A 7 -13.84 11.32 -32.98
N PHE A 8 -13.34 12.51 -33.30
CA PHE A 8 -11.96 12.90 -33.01
C PHE A 8 -11.76 13.56 -31.63
N ILE A 9 -12.84 13.95 -30.93
CA ILE A 9 -12.75 14.62 -29.63
C ILE A 9 -12.70 13.61 -28.46
N LEU A 10 -13.14 12.37 -28.68
CA LEU A 10 -13.14 11.31 -27.65
C LEU A 10 -11.79 10.56 -27.48
N LEU A 11 -10.80 10.84 -28.32
CA LEU A 11 -9.45 10.25 -28.21
C LEU A 11 -8.51 11.03 -27.27
N PHE A 12 -9.00 12.10 -26.65
CA PHE A 12 -8.26 12.91 -25.66
C PHE A 12 -8.58 12.56 -24.21
N ILE A 13 -9.18 11.40 -23.94
CA ILE A 13 -9.03 10.79 -22.61
C ILE A 13 -7.61 10.22 -22.61
N SER A 14 -6.66 11.10 -22.28
CA SER A 14 -5.29 10.75 -22.00
C SER A 14 -5.32 9.50 -21.11
N ASN A 15 -4.56 8.50 -21.53
CA ASN A 15 -4.07 7.51 -20.61
C ASN A 15 -3.32 8.30 -19.53
N VAL A 16 -4.01 8.65 -18.44
CA VAL A 16 -3.38 8.93 -17.16
C VAL A 16 -2.82 7.57 -16.76
N PHE A 17 -1.73 7.19 -17.43
CA PHE A 17 -0.86 6.14 -16.97
C PHE A 17 -0.54 6.56 -15.56
N ALA A 18 -1.06 5.81 -14.62
CA ALA A 18 -0.73 5.97 -13.23
C ALA A 18 0.77 5.64 -13.17
N SER A 19 1.63 6.64 -13.38
CA SER A 19 3.07 6.49 -13.33
C SER A 19 3.46 6.05 -11.92
N ALA A 20 4.49 5.21 -11.82
CA ALA A 20 5.09 4.94 -10.51
C ALA A 20 5.52 6.28 -9.88
N ILE A 21 5.51 6.35 -8.55
CA ILE A 21 6.10 7.51 -7.87
C ILE A 21 7.56 7.62 -8.27
N ASP A 22 7.94 8.81 -8.72
CA ASP A 22 9.35 9.13 -8.97
C ASP A 22 10.00 9.49 -7.64
N ILE A 23 10.68 8.52 -7.03
CA ILE A 23 11.35 8.66 -5.73
C ILE A 23 12.45 9.73 -5.78
N GLN A 24 13.00 10.04 -6.96
CA GLN A 24 14.04 11.05 -7.11
C GLN A 24 13.46 12.47 -7.21
N ASN A 25 12.16 12.60 -7.49
CA ASN A 25 11.46 13.88 -7.69
C ASN A 25 10.16 13.93 -6.89
N LEU A 26 10.25 13.68 -5.58
CA LEU A 26 9.10 13.72 -4.67
C LEU A 26 8.58 15.16 -4.49
N THR A 27 7.26 15.31 -4.41
CA THR A 27 6.66 16.56 -3.92
C THR A 27 6.91 16.73 -2.42
N SER A 28 6.80 17.96 -1.92
CA SER A 28 6.93 18.23 -0.48
C SER A 28 5.92 17.44 0.36
N GLU A 29 4.70 17.24 -0.13
CA GLU A 29 3.67 16.45 0.53
C GLU A 29 4.02 14.95 0.59
N GLN A 30 4.55 14.39 -0.50
CA GLN A 30 5.02 13.01 -0.54
C GLN A 30 6.20 12.80 0.42
N LEU A 31 7.14 13.73 0.44
CA LEU A 31 8.29 13.69 1.35
C LEU A 31 7.84 13.76 2.82
N GLU A 32 6.92 14.66 3.16
CA GLU A 32 6.37 14.76 4.51
C GLU A 32 5.61 13.50 4.93
N THR A 33 4.85 12.92 4.00
CA THR A 33 4.18 11.63 4.23
C THR A 33 5.18 10.52 4.51
N LEU A 34 6.27 10.44 3.74
CA LEU A 34 7.34 9.46 3.96
C LEU A 34 8.04 9.64 5.32
N LYS A 35 8.37 10.88 5.70
CA LYS A 35 8.94 11.22 7.02
C LYS A 35 8.03 10.73 8.15
N LYS A 36 6.74 11.02 8.04
CA LYS A 36 5.74 10.58 9.03
C LYS A 36 5.60 9.07 9.11
N ILE A 37 5.65 8.37 7.97
CA ILE A 37 5.64 6.90 7.93
C ILE A 37 6.93 6.36 8.58
N LYS A 38 8.07 6.95 8.27
CA LYS A 38 9.38 6.55 8.80
C LYS A 38 9.38 6.62 10.32
N GLU A 39 8.97 7.75 10.89
CA GLU A 39 8.85 7.97 12.34
C GLU A 39 7.99 6.88 13.01
N LYS A 40 6.80 6.57 12.45
CA LYS A 40 5.93 5.52 13.01
C LYS A 40 6.45 4.10 12.85
N GLY A 41 7.38 3.87 11.93
CA GLY A 41 8.01 2.56 11.74
C GLY A 41 9.25 2.33 12.60
N GLU A 42 9.84 3.37 13.20
CA GLU A 42 11.14 3.30 13.87
C GLU A 42 11.13 2.33 15.06
N GLU A 43 10.12 2.43 15.91
CA GLU A 43 10.01 1.59 17.12
C GLU A 43 9.88 0.08 16.83
N HIS A 44 9.62 -0.28 15.57
CA HIS A 44 9.42 -1.66 15.11
C HIS A 44 10.46 -2.12 14.09
N ASP A 45 11.46 -1.30 13.75
CA ASP A 45 12.38 -1.55 12.63
C ASP A 45 11.66 -1.74 11.27
N LEU A 46 10.49 -1.09 11.09
CA LEU A 46 9.62 -1.25 9.91
C LEU A 46 9.60 -0.03 8.98
N SER A 47 10.31 1.05 9.29
CA SER A 47 10.23 2.33 8.57
C SER A 47 10.32 2.20 7.04
N TYR A 48 11.37 1.55 6.53
CA TYR A 48 11.55 1.39 5.09
C TYR A 48 10.54 0.43 4.46
N SER A 49 10.12 -0.61 5.17
CA SER A 49 9.07 -1.52 4.69
C SER A 49 7.74 -0.79 4.55
N LEU A 50 7.35 0.00 5.56
CA LEU A 50 6.10 0.76 5.52
C LEU A 50 6.11 1.82 4.42
N MET A 51 7.21 2.58 4.28
CA MET A 51 7.34 3.56 3.19
C MET A 51 7.22 2.89 1.81
N ALA A 52 7.92 1.77 1.60
CA ALA A 52 7.89 1.06 0.33
C ALA A 52 6.51 0.48 0.01
N ILE A 53 5.83 -0.08 1.01
CA ILE A 53 4.46 -0.58 0.88
C ILE A 53 3.51 0.57 0.56
N ALA A 54 3.59 1.72 1.27
CA ALA A 54 2.74 2.87 0.98
C ALA A 54 2.91 3.40 -0.46
N ILE A 55 4.14 3.41 -0.99
CA ILE A 55 4.42 3.72 -2.39
C ILE A 55 3.80 2.67 -3.32
N LYS A 56 4.04 1.39 -3.06
CA LYS A 56 3.63 0.28 -3.93
C LYS A 56 2.11 0.13 -4.00
N GLU A 57 1.45 0.26 -2.86
CA GLU A 57 0.05 -0.09 -2.66
C GLU A 57 -0.90 1.05 -3.05
N SER A 58 -0.62 2.28 -2.60
CA SER A 58 -1.53 3.41 -2.76
C SER A 58 -0.91 4.61 -3.47
N LYS A 59 0.38 4.52 -3.83
CA LYS A 59 1.18 5.67 -4.28
C LYS A 59 1.08 6.82 -3.29
N LEU A 60 1.43 6.54 -2.04
CA LEU A 60 1.38 7.51 -0.95
C LEU A 60 0.00 8.19 -0.83
N GLY A 61 -1.07 7.42 -1.03
CA GLY A 61 -2.44 7.88 -0.81
C GLY A 61 -3.21 8.39 -2.03
N GLN A 62 -2.65 8.32 -3.24
CA GLN A 62 -3.40 8.64 -4.47
C GLN A 62 -4.51 7.62 -4.77
N PHE A 63 -4.29 6.35 -4.39
CA PHE A 63 -5.23 5.25 -4.61
C PHE A 63 -5.56 4.55 -3.30
N MET A 64 -6.62 5.00 -2.64
CA MET A 64 -6.96 4.57 -1.28
C MET A 64 -7.97 3.42 -1.21
N VAL A 65 -8.61 3.06 -2.33
CA VAL A 65 -9.71 2.10 -2.36
C VAL A 65 -9.52 1.11 -3.49
N ASN A 66 -9.50 -0.18 -3.16
CA ASN A 66 -9.62 -1.26 -4.12
C ASN A 66 -10.87 -2.10 -3.82
N GLU A 67 -11.96 -1.76 -4.51
CA GLU A 67 -13.25 -2.43 -4.32
C GLU A 67 -13.26 -3.89 -4.74
N LYS A 68 -12.36 -4.29 -5.64
CA LYS A 68 -12.31 -5.67 -6.16
C LYS A 68 -11.77 -6.63 -5.10
N THR A 69 -10.68 -6.25 -4.45
CA THR A 69 -10.02 -7.09 -3.43
C THR A 69 -10.42 -6.70 -2.00
N LYS A 70 -11.14 -5.58 -1.83
CA LYS A 70 -11.59 -5.03 -0.55
C LYS A 70 -10.41 -4.64 0.35
N ASP A 71 -9.46 -3.96 -0.26
CA ASP A 71 -8.27 -3.40 0.37
C ASP A 71 -8.38 -1.88 0.46
N PHE A 72 -7.97 -1.31 1.59
CA PHE A 72 -8.23 0.09 1.89
C PHE A 72 -7.04 0.80 2.54
N GLY A 73 -6.97 2.10 2.28
CA GLY A 73 -6.02 3.01 2.90
C GLY A 73 -4.61 2.97 2.31
N LEU A 74 -3.72 3.67 2.99
CA LEU A 74 -2.34 3.92 2.57
C LEU A 74 -1.56 2.62 2.28
N TYR A 75 -1.84 1.56 3.03
CA TYR A 75 -1.16 0.28 2.95
C TYR A 75 -2.02 -0.85 2.38
N GLN A 76 -3.18 -0.52 1.79
CA GLN A 76 -4.13 -1.45 1.19
C GLN A 76 -4.42 -2.66 2.11
N ALA A 77 -4.82 -2.39 3.35
CA ALA A 77 -5.13 -3.44 4.31
C ALA A 77 -6.46 -4.13 3.95
N ASN A 78 -6.46 -5.46 3.87
CA ASN A 78 -7.66 -6.23 3.57
C ASN A 78 -8.68 -6.15 4.71
N ILE A 79 -9.92 -5.81 4.39
CA ILE A 79 -10.95 -5.58 5.40
C ILE A 79 -11.24 -6.82 6.26
N LYS A 80 -11.15 -8.03 5.68
CA LYS A 80 -11.39 -9.27 6.44
C LYS A 80 -10.28 -9.50 7.47
N THR A 81 -9.03 -9.21 7.09
CA THR A 81 -7.89 -9.32 7.99
C THR A 81 -7.99 -8.31 9.13
N VAL A 82 -8.41 -7.08 8.84
CA VAL A 82 -8.63 -6.05 9.88
C VAL A 82 -9.76 -6.45 10.81
N ILE A 83 -10.92 -6.88 10.30
CA ILE A 83 -12.03 -7.37 11.13
C ILE A 83 -11.59 -8.49 12.07
N SER A 84 -10.89 -9.49 11.53
CA SER A 84 -10.36 -10.62 12.31
C SER A 84 -9.40 -10.16 13.40
N ARG A 85 -8.44 -9.28 13.05
CA ARG A 85 -7.45 -8.74 14.00
C ARG A 85 -8.08 -7.98 15.16
N HIS A 86 -9.15 -7.24 14.90
CA HIS A 86 -9.86 -6.45 15.91
C HIS A 86 -10.94 -7.25 16.65
N ASN A 87 -11.14 -8.53 16.31
CA ASN A 87 -12.16 -9.40 16.89
C ASN A 87 -13.57 -8.78 16.82
N ILE A 88 -13.89 -8.18 15.68
CA ILE A 88 -15.17 -7.52 15.41
C ILE A 88 -16.08 -8.47 14.61
N THR A 89 -17.38 -8.47 14.88
CA THR A 89 -18.34 -9.22 14.07
C THR A 89 -18.35 -8.70 12.63
N ASP A 90 -18.21 -9.62 11.67
CA ASP A 90 -18.14 -9.27 10.25
C ASP A 90 -19.53 -8.89 9.69
N THR A 91 -19.84 -7.60 9.72
CA THR A 91 -21.08 -7.01 9.17
C THR A 91 -20.73 -5.95 8.12
N ALA A 92 -21.66 -5.64 7.21
CA ALA A 92 -21.46 -4.58 6.21
C ALA A 92 -21.13 -3.23 6.86
N TRP A 93 -21.88 -2.85 7.90
CA TRP A 93 -21.62 -1.63 8.67
C TRP A 93 -20.21 -1.59 9.26
N ASN A 94 -19.77 -2.68 9.90
CA ASN A 94 -18.44 -2.73 10.50
C ASN A 94 -17.32 -2.69 9.44
N ARG A 95 -17.53 -3.31 8.27
CA ARG A 95 -16.62 -3.19 7.13
C ARG A 95 -16.49 -1.74 6.70
N ASP A 96 -17.60 -1.04 6.51
CA ASP A 96 -17.60 0.36 6.05
C ASP A 96 -16.94 1.30 7.06
N VAL A 97 -17.21 1.10 8.36
CA VAL A 97 -16.57 1.85 9.45
C VAL A 97 -15.05 1.64 9.45
N LEU A 98 -14.59 0.38 9.39
CA LEU A 98 -13.17 0.07 9.42
C LEU A 98 -12.45 0.51 8.13
N ALA A 99 -13.08 0.35 6.96
CA ALA A 99 -12.57 0.86 5.69
C ALA A 99 -12.40 2.38 5.74
N SER A 100 -13.41 3.09 6.24
CA SER A 100 -13.37 4.55 6.43
C SER A 100 -12.23 4.97 7.35
N LYS A 101 -11.97 4.21 8.43
CA LYS A 101 -10.82 4.46 9.31
C LYS A 101 -9.48 4.17 8.64
N LEU A 102 -9.36 3.10 7.86
CA LEU A 102 -8.12 2.81 7.10
C LEU A 102 -7.79 3.92 6.11
N ILE A 103 -8.82 4.59 5.57
CA ILE A 103 -8.66 5.69 4.61
C ILE A 103 -8.32 7.00 5.30
N SER A 104 -9.02 7.35 6.38
CA SER A 104 -8.95 8.70 6.98
C SER A 104 -8.07 8.81 8.22
N ASP A 105 -7.80 7.71 8.93
CA ASP A 105 -7.01 7.68 10.14
C ASP A 105 -5.64 7.03 9.88
N PHE A 106 -4.64 7.88 9.68
CA PHE A 106 -3.25 7.48 9.43
C PHE A 106 -2.69 6.57 10.54
N GLN A 107 -3.00 6.84 11.81
CA GLN A 107 -2.49 6.04 12.92
C GLN A 107 -3.13 4.66 12.91
N PHE A 108 -4.44 4.59 12.67
CA PHE A 108 -5.15 3.32 12.55
C PHE A 108 -4.65 2.48 11.36
N ALA A 109 -4.46 3.09 10.20
CA ALA A 109 -3.91 2.42 9.02
C ALA A 109 -2.49 1.87 9.29
N THR A 110 -1.62 2.70 9.86
CA THR A 110 -0.22 2.34 10.14
C THR A 110 -0.12 1.24 11.18
N LYS A 111 -0.92 1.29 12.26
CA LYS A 111 -0.97 0.24 13.28
C LYS A 111 -1.39 -1.12 12.70
N ASN A 112 -2.34 -1.13 11.76
CA ASN A 112 -2.75 -2.38 11.11
C ASN A 112 -1.66 -2.94 10.18
N ALA A 113 -0.95 -2.08 9.44
CA ALA A 113 0.17 -2.50 8.59
C ALA A 113 1.35 -3.05 9.42
N ILE A 114 1.70 -2.38 10.52
CA ILE A 114 2.70 -2.86 11.49
C ILE A 114 2.32 -4.23 12.03
N ALA A 115 1.05 -4.40 12.45
CA ALA A 115 0.58 -5.67 12.99
C ALA A 115 0.64 -6.81 11.95
N GLU A 116 0.34 -6.53 10.69
CA GLU A 116 0.46 -7.49 9.58
C GLU A 116 1.93 -7.88 9.34
N LEU A 117 2.83 -6.89 9.22
CA LEU A 117 4.26 -7.13 9.01
C LEU A 117 4.88 -7.90 10.19
N THR A 118 4.55 -7.52 11.41
CA THR A 118 5.04 -8.20 12.63
C THR A 118 4.57 -9.65 12.68
N TYR A 119 3.32 -9.91 12.30
CA TYR A 119 2.78 -11.27 12.20
C TYR A 119 3.60 -12.10 11.19
N TRP A 120 3.85 -11.56 10.00
CA TRP A 120 4.63 -12.28 8.98
C TRP A 120 6.11 -12.42 9.33
N GLN A 121 6.73 -11.43 9.96
CA GLN A 121 8.09 -11.53 10.50
C GLN A 121 8.20 -12.71 11.47
N LYS A 122 7.22 -12.87 12.36
CA LYS A 122 7.17 -14.00 13.29
C LYS A 122 7.03 -15.34 12.56
N ILE A 123 6.11 -15.44 11.59
CA ILE A 123 5.87 -16.67 10.82
C ILE A 123 7.12 -17.07 10.02
N HIS A 124 7.79 -16.11 9.39
CA HIS A 124 8.91 -16.35 8.47
C HIS A 124 10.29 -16.15 9.09
N LYS A 125 10.36 -15.92 10.40
CA LYS A 125 11.61 -15.74 11.15
C LYS A 125 12.53 -14.67 10.51
N ASN A 126 11.95 -13.53 10.17
CA ASN A 126 12.63 -12.40 9.50
C ASN A 126 13.22 -12.70 8.12
N ASP A 127 12.79 -13.77 7.44
CA ASP A 127 13.03 -13.91 5.99
C ASP A 127 12.21 -12.86 5.23
N TRP A 128 12.83 -11.69 5.02
CA TRP A 128 12.17 -10.50 4.47
C TRP A 128 11.55 -10.73 3.09
N THR A 129 12.13 -11.62 2.28
CA THR A 129 11.53 -11.97 0.99
C THR A 129 10.17 -12.64 1.18
N LYS A 130 10.05 -13.54 2.17
CA LYS A 130 8.77 -14.16 2.50
C LYS A 130 7.84 -13.23 3.27
N VAL A 131 8.36 -12.35 4.13
CA VAL A 131 7.56 -11.36 4.87
C VAL A 131 6.83 -10.44 3.90
N TRP A 132 7.53 -9.79 2.98
CA TRP A 132 6.89 -8.91 1.99
C TRP A 132 6.00 -9.69 1.03
N GLY A 133 6.42 -10.88 0.59
CA GLY A 133 5.60 -11.74 -0.25
C GLY A 133 4.29 -12.15 0.45
N SER A 134 4.32 -12.43 1.75
CA SER A 134 3.13 -12.75 2.54
C SER A 134 2.27 -11.54 2.87
N TYR A 135 2.84 -10.35 2.98
CA TYR A 135 2.04 -9.14 3.13
C TYR A 135 1.02 -9.00 1.99
N ASN A 136 1.45 -9.27 0.75
CA ASN A 136 0.60 -9.24 -0.44
C ASN A 136 -0.23 -10.52 -0.65
N ALA A 137 0.38 -11.70 -0.50
CA ALA A 137 -0.22 -12.97 -0.93
C ALA A 137 -0.60 -13.93 0.21
N GLY A 138 -0.46 -13.51 1.46
CA GLY A 138 -0.64 -14.34 2.63
C GLY A 138 0.26 -15.58 2.61
N PHE A 139 -0.29 -16.75 2.90
CA PHE A 139 0.47 -18.01 2.89
C PHE A 139 0.93 -18.47 1.49
N LYS A 140 0.53 -17.79 0.41
CA LYS A 140 1.02 -18.06 -0.96
C LYS A 140 2.35 -17.34 -1.27
N TYR A 141 3.19 -17.10 -0.26
CA TYR A 141 4.46 -16.36 -0.39
C TYR A 141 5.45 -16.94 -1.42
N ASN A 142 5.30 -18.22 -1.78
CA ASN A 142 6.13 -18.86 -2.80
C ASN A 142 5.61 -18.69 -4.23
N SER A 143 4.43 -18.09 -4.42
CA SER A 143 3.89 -17.80 -5.74
C SER A 143 4.80 -16.82 -6.48
N ARG A 144 4.67 -16.80 -7.81
CA ARG A 144 5.45 -15.89 -8.65
C ARG A 144 5.13 -14.44 -8.30
N GLU A 145 3.85 -14.12 -8.12
CA GLU A 145 3.34 -12.79 -7.80
C GLU A 145 3.85 -12.30 -6.44
N ALA A 146 3.92 -13.18 -5.43
CA ALA A 146 4.46 -12.83 -4.12
C ALA A 146 5.96 -12.52 -4.16
N LYS A 147 6.72 -13.29 -4.96
CA LYS A 147 8.15 -13.06 -5.16
C LYS A 147 8.42 -11.78 -5.94
N GLU A 148 7.66 -11.53 -7.01
CA GLU A 148 7.72 -10.29 -7.79
C GLU A 148 7.43 -9.08 -6.89
N TYR A 149 6.35 -9.13 -6.11
CA TYR A 149 6.02 -8.08 -5.13
C TYR A 149 7.17 -7.83 -4.14
N SER A 150 7.73 -8.88 -3.57
CA SER A 150 8.87 -8.75 -2.65
C SER A 150 10.10 -8.10 -3.30
N GLN A 151 10.37 -8.39 -4.57
CA GLN A 151 11.49 -7.81 -5.31
C GLN A 151 11.26 -6.31 -5.55
N GLU A 152 10.03 -5.92 -5.86
CA GLU A 152 9.65 -4.52 -6.04
C GLU A 152 9.77 -3.74 -4.72
N ILE A 153 9.29 -4.29 -3.60
CA ILE A 153 9.48 -3.68 -2.27
C ILE A 153 10.97 -3.48 -1.98
N ALA A 154 11.79 -4.50 -2.20
CA ALA A 154 13.25 -4.39 -2.01
C ALA A 154 13.86 -3.31 -2.91
N ALA A 155 13.41 -3.19 -4.16
CA ALA A 155 13.87 -2.16 -5.09
C ALA A 155 13.48 -0.75 -4.62
N ILE A 156 12.24 -0.54 -4.20
CA ILE A 156 11.77 0.74 -3.66
C ILE A 156 12.58 1.13 -2.41
N ILE A 157 12.83 0.18 -1.49
CA ILE A 157 13.67 0.42 -0.30
C ILE A 157 15.08 0.88 -0.70
N ARG A 158 15.69 0.28 -1.73
CA ARG A 158 17.01 0.70 -2.20
C ARG A 158 17.02 2.14 -2.71
N GLU A 159 15.97 2.57 -3.41
CA GLU A 159 15.86 3.96 -3.86
C GLU A 159 15.59 4.92 -2.69
N LEU A 160 14.70 4.56 -1.77
CA LEU A 160 14.42 5.35 -0.56
C LEU A 160 15.66 5.58 0.30
N LYS A 161 16.60 4.63 0.34
CA LYS A 161 17.86 4.77 1.09
C LYS A 161 18.86 5.74 0.46
N LYS A 162 18.63 6.22 -0.77
CA LYS A 162 19.50 7.20 -1.45
C LYS A 162 19.08 8.64 -1.19
N ILE A 163 17.90 8.84 -0.62
CA ILE A 163 17.33 10.15 -0.36
C ILE A 163 17.15 10.36 1.15
N ASP A 164 17.17 11.61 1.58
CA ASP A 164 16.94 11.98 2.98
C ASP A 164 15.44 12.07 3.26
N VAL A 165 14.88 10.93 3.67
CA VAL A 165 13.50 10.75 4.15
C VAL A 165 13.49 10.50 5.64
#